data_AF-A0A3R6ZI55-F1
#
_entry.id   AF-A0A3R6ZI55-F1
#
_cell.length_a   1.000
_cell.length_b   1.000
_cell.length_c   1.000
_cell.angle_alpha   90.00
_cell.angle_beta   90.00
_cell.angle_gamma   90.00
#
_symmetry.space_group_name_H-M   'P 1'
#
loop_
_entity.id
_entity.type
_entity.pdbx_description
1 polymer ?
#
loop_
_entity_poly.entity_id
_entity_poly.type
_entity_poly.pdbx_seq_one_letter_code
_entity_poly.pdbx_strand_id
1 'polypeptide(L)'
;MGLCRSDFDVADKLNSSSRRSSRAGSNSTRKVYTTYAFTIDVDATTTLVLGVATRHARNDWLHTLRVATSSMTSRKSIDMHWSFRGTSLSDDATAYDDSATISTVSSLPWLLERMAQDPLFTLSSYQRSLLWQHRQTLPKTFSVLPRLLTCREWILPAYHDDLAMLLESTMPPAHPTEYIILLGRPLAHLSMVREFAIEKLDVALDNAALATVLPQLVQCMKWEPYAASRLVTWVFRRAIDAAVVLGAPLFWALHVETFVPQYTQRFQLLEQAYLMAAGRSMRRMLVNQLELCRELHRLARDMQTAVVTSTSSGVSSLDSLLRSRLCALNVSYAGRVSLPLLSNCTLVEFSTSECRVLKSTKRPLWLTLETAARTKVSVIFKAGDDVRQDMVTLQLFGLMQQLWDDANIPTQLQLYGCIATSPTSGMVEVVGDAVTTAAIHKEGGFLGPMQDMRFAKWIESHNTSPKQHMQALDLFRRSAAGYCVATHVLGIGDRHNDNIMVCRASNHCRGV
;
A
#
# COMPACT_ATOMS: atom_id res chain seq x y z
N MET A 1 29.07 47.66 -31.55
CA MET A 1 28.18 47.95 -30.41
C MET A 1 28.10 46.68 -29.59
N GLY A 2 28.71 46.69 -28.40
CA GLY A 2 28.79 45.53 -27.52
C GLY A 2 27.45 45.25 -26.86
N LEU A 3 27.02 43.99 -26.88
CA LEU A 3 25.90 43.50 -26.08
C LEU A 3 26.30 43.60 -24.59
N CYS A 4 25.57 44.40 -23.82
CA CYS A 4 25.69 44.47 -22.37
C CYS A 4 25.56 43.05 -21.77
N ARG A 5 26.58 42.60 -21.06
CA ARG A 5 26.48 41.48 -20.11
C ARG A 5 25.65 41.96 -18.92
N SER A 6 24.41 41.51 -18.81
CA SER A 6 23.65 41.62 -17.56
C SER A 6 24.04 40.45 -16.67
N ASP A 7 24.90 40.69 -15.68
CA ASP A 7 25.21 39.72 -14.63
C ASP A 7 24.01 39.65 -13.67
N PHE A 8 23.32 38.51 -13.65
CA PHE A 8 22.22 38.25 -12.72
C PHE A 8 22.77 37.69 -11.41
N ASP A 9 22.59 38.41 -10.29
CA ASP A 9 22.98 37.93 -8.96
C ASP A 9 21.77 37.35 -8.22
N VAL A 10 21.86 36.06 -7.85
CA VAL A 10 20.77 35.32 -7.20
C VAL A 10 21.04 35.27 -5.70
N ALA A 11 20.64 36.32 -5.01
CA ALA A 11 20.83 36.43 -3.57
C ALA A 11 19.60 35.96 -2.77
N ASP A 12 19.83 35.06 -1.80
CA ASP A 12 18.80 34.59 -0.87
C ASP A 12 18.61 35.59 0.28
N LYS A 13 18.07 36.78 -0.03
CA LYS A 13 17.98 37.90 0.91
C LYS A 13 16.65 37.97 1.68
N LEU A 14 15.65 37.14 1.35
CA LEU A 14 14.28 37.29 1.86
C LEU A 14 13.64 35.99 2.38
N ASN A 15 14.08 35.54 3.56
CA ASN A 15 13.42 34.48 4.33
C ASN A 15 12.19 35.01 5.11
N SER A 16 11.24 35.69 4.46
CA SER A 16 10.00 36.11 5.12
C SER A 16 8.85 35.16 4.77
N SER A 17 8.30 34.48 5.79
CA SER A 17 7.03 33.77 5.67
C SER A 17 5.91 34.81 5.81
N SER A 18 5.26 35.18 4.71
CA SER A 18 4.07 36.04 4.79
C SER A 18 2.86 35.18 5.12
N ARG A 19 2.27 35.39 6.30
CA ARG A 19 1.03 34.73 6.73
C ARG A 19 -0.15 35.59 6.30
N ARG A 20 -0.84 35.20 5.23
CA ARG A 20 -2.13 35.81 4.87
C ARG A 20 -3.26 34.96 5.41
N SER A 21 -4.21 35.62 6.08
CA SER A 21 -5.43 34.99 6.58
C SER A 21 -6.64 35.53 5.83
N SER A 22 -7.60 34.68 5.47
CA SER A 22 -8.88 35.15 4.96
C SER A 22 -9.64 35.97 6.02
N ARG A 23 -10.13 37.15 5.64
CA ARG A 23 -11.03 37.97 6.48
C ARG A 23 -12.46 37.43 6.37
N ALA A 24 -12.75 36.31 7.01
CA ALA A 24 -14.10 35.88 7.43
C ALA A 24 -14.00 34.49 8.10
N GLY A 25 -14.45 34.39 9.35
CA GLY A 25 -14.57 33.13 10.10
C GLY A 25 -13.89 33.12 11.46
N SER A 26 -14.42 32.32 12.40
CA SER A 26 -13.91 32.15 13.76
C SER A 26 -12.46 31.64 13.76
N ASN A 27 -11.71 31.84 14.86
CA ASN A 27 -10.30 31.47 14.98
C ASN A 27 -9.99 30.00 14.60
N SER A 28 -10.97 29.08 14.63
CA SER A 28 -10.78 27.66 14.24
C SER A 28 -10.93 27.37 12.74
N THR A 29 -11.42 28.31 11.92
CA THR A 29 -11.65 28.13 10.47
C THR A 29 -10.70 28.98 9.59
N ARG A 30 -9.73 29.64 10.22
CA ARG A 30 -8.79 30.56 9.56
C ARG A 30 -7.73 29.75 8.79
N LYS A 31 -7.88 29.61 7.47
CA LYS A 31 -6.82 29.04 6.61
C LYS A 31 -5.63 30.01 6.59
N VAL A 32 -4.50 29.56 7.13
CA VAL A 32 -3.22 30.28 7.11
C VAL A 32 -2.47 29.85 5.86
N TYR A 33 -2.29 30.78 4.91
CA TYR A 33 -1.44 30.55 3.75
C TYR A 33 -0.05 31.10 4.05
N THR A 34 0.95 30.24 3.96
CA THR A 34 2.37 30.60 4.10
C THR A 34 2.98 30.68 2.71
N THR A 35 3.31 31.89 2.27
CA THR A 35 4.07 32.09 1.03
C THR A 35 5.55 32.25 1.37
N TYR A 36 6.41 31.50 0.68
CA TYR A 36 7.86 31.60 0.76
C TYR A 36 8.34 32.52 -0.36
N ALA A 37 9.20 33.48 -0.05
CA ALA A 37 9.73 34.40 -1.06
C ALA A 37 11.24 34.24 -1.25
N PHE A 38 11.75 34.76 -2.36
CA PHE A 38 13.17 34.96 -2.64
C PHE A 38 13.34 36.13 -3.62
N THR A 39 14.56 36.65 -3.74
CA THR A 39 14.88 37.80 -4.60
C THR A 39 15.85 37.43 -5.70
N ILE A 40 15.74 38.14 -6.82
CA ILE A 40 16.72 38.10 -7.93
C ILE A 40 17.09 39.54 -8.25
N ASP A 41 18.38 39.86 -8.21
CA ASP A 41 18.90 41.16 -8.63
C ASP A 41 19.18 41.07 -10.14
N VAL A 42 18.39 41.79 -10.95
CA VAL A 42 18.46 41.77 -12.43
C VAL A 42 19.49 42.78 -12.95
N ASP A 43 19.58 43.93 -12.30
CA ASP A 43 20.61 44.95 -12.50
C ASP A 43 20.78 45.76 -11.19
N ALA A 44 21.68 46.75 -11.18
CA ALA A 44 21.97 47.58 -10.01
C ALA A 44 20.76 48.37 -9.48
N THR A 45 19.66 48.44 -10.23
CA THR A 45 18.46 49.24 -9.90
C THR A 45 17.19 48.40 -9.75
N THR A 46 17.21 47.12 -10.16
CA THR A 46 16.03 46.28 -10.29
C THR A 46 16.19 44.97 -9.53
N THR A 47 15.45 44.82 -8.43
CA THR A 47 15.30 43.55 -7.69
C THR A 47 13.89 43.00 -7.87
N LEU A 48 13.78 41.77 -8.39
CA LEU A 48 12.52 41.04 -8.47
C LEU A 48 12.30 40.24 -7.18
N VAL A 49 11.09 40.33 -6.62
CA VAL A 49 10.65 39.50 -5.47
C VAL A 49 9.69 38.44 -5.98
N LEU A 50 10.04 37.17 -5.81
CA LEU A 50 9.26 36.02 -6.28
C LEU A 50 8.71 35.24 -5.08
N GLY A 51 7.43 34.86 -5.16
CA GLY A 51 6.74 34.11 -4.10
C GLY A 51 6.29 32.73 -4.59
N VAL A 52 6.43 31.72 -3.73
CA VAL A 52 6.06 30.32 -4.00
C VAL A 52 5.37 29.67 -2.80
N ALA A 53 4.54 28.66 -3.07
CA ALA A 53 3.63 28.09 -2.07
C ALA A 53 4.32 27.18 -1.02
N THR A 54 5.52 26.66 -1.30
CA THR A 54 6.23 25.75 -0.39
C THR A 54 7.72 26.08 -0.30
N ARG A 55 8.33 25.74 0.84
CA ARG A 55 9.78 25.90 1.07
C ARG A 55 10.60 25.09 0.07
N HIS A 56 10.12 23.90 -0.29
CA HIS A 56 10.76 23.03 -1.28
C HIS A 56 10.75 23.67 -2.67
N ALA A 57 9.59 24.15 -3.14
CA ALA A 57 9.49 24.85 -4.42
C ALA A 57 10.39 26.09 -4.48
N ARG A 58 10.57 26.81 -3.36
CA ARG A 58 11.52 27.94 -3.28
C ARG A 58 12.96 27.48 -3.48
N ASN A 59 13.37 26.44 -2.76
CA ASN A 59 14.70 25.87 -2.89
C ASN A 59 14.97 25.40 -4.32
N ASP A 60 13.98 24.77 -4.97
CA ASP A 60 14.07 24.35 -6.36
C ASP A 60 14.28 25.52 -7.31
N TRP A 61 13.55 26.63 -7.12
CA TRP A 61 13.71 27.83 -7.92
C TRP A 61 15.08 28.48 -7.73
N LEU A 62 15.53 28.65 -6.48
CA LEU A 62 16.85 29.20 -6.17
C LEU A 62 17.97 28.34 -6.78
N HIS A 63 17.85 27.02 -6.70
CA HIS A 63 18.80 26.11 -7.34
C HIS A 63 18.79 26.26 -8.86
N THR A 64 17.61 26.24 -9.48
CA THR A 64 17.46 26.37 -10.94
C THR A 64 18.09 27.67 -11.45
N LEU A 65 17.87 28.78 -10.75
CA LEU A 65 18.40 30.09 -11.11
C LEU A 65 19.91 30.14 -10.96
N ARG A 66 20.48 29.62 -9.86
CA ARG A 66 21.94 29.55 -9.66
C ARG A 66 22.64 28.71 -10.72
N VAL A 67 22.04 27.60 -11.15
CA VAL A 67 22.58 26.78 -12.24
C VAL A 67 22.49 27.52 -13.58
N ALA A 68 21.37 28.19 -13.84
CA ALA A 68 21.19 28.97 -15.07
C ALA A 68 22.17 30.16 -15.16
N THR A 69 22.45 30.86 -14.05
CA THR A 69 23.37 32.00 -14.03
C THR A 69 24.84 31.59 -14.04
N SER A 70 25.20 30.48 -13.39
CA SER A 70 26.57 29.91 -13.47
C SER A 70 26.92 29.33 -14.85
N SER A 71 25.91 28.99 -15.67
CA SER A 71 26.11 28.61 -17.07
C SER A 71 26.46 29.80 -17.98
N MET A 72 26.16 31.05 -17.58
CA MET A 72 26.39 32.25 -18.41
C MET A 72 27.71 32.96 -18.07
N THR A 73 28.24 32.79 -16.86
CA THR A 73 29.51 33.35 -16.41
C THR A 73 30.60 32.28 -16.46
N SER A 74 31.46 32.34 -17.48
CA SER A 74 32.55 31.38 -17.67
C SER A 74 33.33 31.08 -16.38
N ARG A 75 33.40 29.78 -16.04
CA ARG A 75 34.52 29.07 -15.38
C ARG A 75 35.47 29.97 -14.59
N LYS A 76 35.09 30.35 -13.37
CA LYS A 76 36.06 30.58 -12.29
C LYS A 76 35.52 30.01 -10.99
N SER A 77 36.29 29.05 -10.48
CA SER A 77 36.23 28.39 -9.18
C SER A 77 35.39 29.14 -8.14
N ILE A 78 34.27 28.55 -7.74
CA ILE A 78 33.62 28.88 -6.47
C ILE A 78 33.43 27.56 -5.72
N ASP A 79 34.16 27.45 -4.61
CA ASP A 79 33.90 26.51 -3.53
C ASP A 79 32.47 26.69 -3.04
N MET A 80 31.66 25.65 -3.15
CA MET A 80 30.37 25.57 -2.48
C MET A 80 30.39 24.33 -1.59
N HIS A 81 30.56 24.54 -0.28
CA HIS A 81 30.29 23.53 0.73
C HIS A 81 28.80 23.15 0.67
N TRP A 82 28.52 21.92 0.26
CA TRP A 82 27.19 21.33 0.24
C TRP A 82 26.89 20.68 1.59
N SER A 83 25.82 21.08 2.28
CA SER A 83 25.15 20.23 3.27
C SER A 83 23.64 20.36 3.11
N PHE A 84 23.01 19.29 2.64
CA PHE A 84 21.56 19.16 2.58
C PHE A 84 21.12 18.41 3.85
N ARG A 85 20.97 19.12 4.97
CA ARG A 85 20.22 18.56 6.11
C ARG A 85 18.74 18.69 5.83
N GLY A 86 18.13 17.58 5.43
CA GLY A 86 16.68 17.43 5.50
C GLY A 86 16.11 16.54 4.39
N THR A 87 16.28 15.22 4.56
CA THR A 87 15.22 14.18 4.49
C THR A 87 15.88 12.81 4.67
N SER A 88 15.95 12.31 5.90
CA SER A 88 15.91 10.90 6.32
C SER A 88 16.65 10.73 7.66
N LEU A 89 16.09 9.88 8.53
CA LEU A 89 16.69 9.38 9.76
C LEU A 89 17.79 8.37 9.41
N SER A 90 19.04 8.81 9.47
CA SER A 90 20.20 8.04 9.94
C SER A 90 21.41 8.95 9.83
N ASP A 91 21.86 9.46 10.97
CA ASP A 91 23.22 9.99 11.11
C ASP A 91 24.18 8.83 10.85
N ASP A 92 25.08 8.97 9.88
CA ASP A 92 26.42 8.39 9.97
C ASP A 92 27.40 9.34 9.29
N ALA A 93 28.32 9.85 10.12
CA ALA A 93 29.35 10.78 9.74
C ALA A 93 30.58 9.99 9.27
N THR A 94 30.88 10.03 7.97
CA THR A 94 32.25 9.87 7.48
C THR A 94 32.48 10.87 6.36
N ALA A 95 33.40 11.80 6.61
CA ALA A 95 33.85 12.79 5.64
C ALA A 95 34.87 12.13 4.72
N TYR A 96 34.58 12.10 3.42
CA TYR A 96 35.58 11.92 2.37
C TYR A 96 35.57 13.17 1.49
N ASP A 97 36.73 13.81 1.43
CA ASP A 97 37.06 14.96 0.63
C ASP A 97 37.34 14.50 -0.80
N ASP A 98 36.61 15.00 -1.79
CA ASP A 98 36.93 14.82 -3.20
C ASP A 98 36.61 16.10 -3.98
N SER A 99 37.64 16.93 -4.08
CA SER A 99 37.72 18.11 -4.93
C SER A 99 38.19 17.72 -6.34
N ALA A 100 37.28 17.29 -7.21
CA ALA A 100 37.59 17.13 -8.63
C ALA A 100 36.40 17.43 -9.57
N THR A 101 36.57 18.53 -10.31
CA THR A 101 36.06 18.79 -11.68
C THR A 101 34.64 18.30 -12.05
N ILE A 102 33.65 19.19 -11.88
CA ILE A 102 32.32 19.02 -12.49
C ILE A 102 32.01 20.22 -13.39
N SER A 103 32.31 20.04 -14.68
CA SER A 103 31.69 20.80 -15.77
C SER A 103 30.36 20.14 -16.14
N THR A 104 29.47 20.88 -16.80
CA THR A 104 28.07 20.57 -17.16
C THR A 104 27.76 19.16 -17.72
N VAL A 105 28.78 18.36 -18.04
CA VAL A 105 28.72 16.94 -18.43
C VAL A 105 28.37 16.00 -17.26
N SER A 106 28.49 16.40 -15.99
CA SER A 106 28.20 15.49 -14.86
C SER A 106 26.73 15.43 -14.41
N SER A 107 25.88 16.37 -14.85
CA SER A 107 24.56 16.55 -14.24
C SER A 107 23.52 15.51 -14.65
N LEU A 108 23.53 15.04 -15.91
CA LEU A 108 22.58 14.03 -16.39
C LEU A 108 22.92 12.62 -15.92
N PRO A 109 24.18 12.13 -16.00
CA PRO A 109 24.54 10.81 -15.47
C PRO A 109 24.25 10.71 -13.97
N TRP A 110 24.61 11.73 -13.20
CA TRP A 110 24.28 11.79 -11.77
C TRP A 110 22.77 11.74 -11.54
N LEU A 111 21.98 12.49 -12.32
CA LEU A 111 20.53 12.50 -12.19
C LEU A 111 19.90 11.13 -12.48
N LEU A 112 20.37 10.44 -13.52
CA LEU A 112 19.91 9.09 -13.85
C LEU A 112 20.30 8.09 -12.77
N GLU A 113 21.52 8.18 -12.23
CA GLU A 113 21.97 7.34 -11.12
C GLU A 113 21.13 7.58 -9.86
N ARG A 114 20.87 8.84 -9.50
CA ARG A 114 19.99 9.19 -8.37
C ARG A 114 18.57 8.67 -8.57
N MET A 115 18.00 8.82 -9.77
CA MET A 115 16.67 8.29 -10.11
C MET A 115 16.59 6.77 -10.01
N ALA A 116 17.69 6.07 -10.33
CA ALA A 116 17.77 4.61 -10.21
C ALA A 116 17.90 4.15 -8.75
N GLN A 117 18.61 4.92 -7.91
CA GLN A 117 18.79 4.62 -6.49
C GLN A 117 17.56 4.95 -5.64
N ASP A 118 16.85 6.03 -5.97
CA ASP A 118 15.68 6.50 -5.22
C ASP A 118 14.45 6.64 -6.14
N PRO A 119 13.57 5.64 -6.19
CA PRO A 119 12.30 5.71 -6.90
C PRO A 119 11.35 6.80 -6.38
N LEU A 120 11.57 7.35 -5.19
CA LEU A 120 10.79 8.46 -4.63
C LEU A 120 11.40 9.82 -4.91
N PHE A 121 12.57 9.87 -5.57
CA PHE A 121 13.26 11.10 -5.90
C PHE A 121 12.36 12.08 -6.65
N THR A 122 12.22 13.29 -6.13
CA THR A 122 11.38 14.33 -6.73
C THR A 122 12.22 15.28 -7.57
N LEU A 123 11.88 15.40 -8.85
CA LEU A 123 12.59 16.27 -9.79
C LEU A 123 12.25 17.74 -9.57
N SER A 124 13.28 18.59 -9.54
CA SER A 124 13.14 20.04 -9.63
C SER A 124 12.77 20.48 -11.06
N SER A 125 12.36 21.75 -11.22
CA SER A 125 12.04 22.33 -12.54
C SER A 125 13.24 22.30 -13.50
N TYR A 126 14.45 22.57 -12.99
CA TYR A 126 15.69 22.44 -13.75
C TYR A 126 15.91 21.00 -14.23
N GLN A 127 15.82 20.02 -13.32
CA GLN A 127 16.05 18.61 -13.64
C GLN A 127 15.04 18.07 -14.65
N ARG A 128 13.76 18.48 -14.56
CA ARG A 128 12.73 18.18 -15.56
C ARG A 128 13.10 18.74 -16.93
N SER A 129 13.57 19.98 -16.98
CA SER A 129 13.99 20.63 -18.22
C SER A 129 15.19 19.92 -18.84
N LEU A 130 16.17 19.55 -18.02
CA LEU A 130 17.35 18.79 -18.44
C LEU A 130 16.98 17.42 -19.00
N LEU A 131 16.14 16.65 -18.31
CA LEU A 131 15.66 15.34 -18.79
C LEU A 131 14.94 15.47 -20.14
N TRP A 132 14.07 16.48 -20.29
CA TRP A 132 13.36 16.69 -21.54
C TRP A 132 14.28 17.09 -22.69
N GLN A 133 15.28 17.92 -22.43
CA GLN A 133 16.28 18.33 -23.43
C GLN A 133 17.00 17.11 -23.99
N HIS A 134 17.31 16.12 -23.15
CA HIS A 134 18.01 14.89 -23.52
C HIS A 134 17.09 13.70 -23.85
N ARG A 135 15.76 13.88 -23.94
CA ARG A 135 14.78 12.79 -24.07
C ARG A 135 15.02 11.80 -25.21
N GLN A 136 15.66 12.25 -26.30
CA GLN A 136 15.96 11.40 -27.45
C GLN A 136 17.18 10.50 -27.21
N THR A 137 18.13 10.94 -26.37
CA THR A 137 19.34 10.18 -26.03
C THR A 137 19.19 9.31 -24.78
N LEU A 138 18.11 9.50 -24.01
CA LEU A 138 17.84 8.73 -22.81
C LEU A 138 17.53 7.26 -23.11
N PRO A 139 17.87 6.34 -22.20
CA PRO A 139 17.43 4.96 -22.28
C PRO A 139 15.91 4.90 -22.40
N LYS A 140 15.40 4.09 -23.32
CA LYS A 140 13.96 3.88 -23.52
C LYS A 140 13.37 2.89 -22.50
N THR A 141 13.92 2.83 -21.30
CA THR A 141 13.46 1.93 -20.24
C THR A 141 12.23 2.50 -19.54
N PHE A 142 11.34 1.61 -19.07
CA PHE A 142 10.14 2.04 -18.36
C PHE A 142 10.44 2.91 -17.13
N SER A 143 11.53 2.66 -16.40
CA SER A 143 11.92 3.43 -15.20
C SER A 143 12.05 4.95 -15.44
N VAL A 144 12.37 5.36 -16.66
CA VAL A 144 12.53 6.78 -17.04
C VAL A 144 11.20 7.39 -17.49
N LEU A 145 10.28 6.60 -18.04
CA LEU A 145 9.03 7.08 -18.63
C LEU A 145 8.17 7.89 -17.64
N PRO A 146 7.83 7.41 -16.42
CA PRO A 146 7.04 8.17 -15.45
C PRO A 146 7.66 9.54 -15.14
N ARG A 147 8.99 9.65 -15.19
CA ARG A 147 9.70 10.91 -14.96
C ARG A 147 9.56 11.87 -16.13
N LEU A 148 9.75 11.38 -17.36
CA LEU A 148 9.56 12.17 -18.58
C LEU A 148 8.14 12.69 -18.71
N LEU A 149 7.15 11.89 -18.32
CA LEU A 149 5.74 12.30 -18.27
C LEU A 149 5.47 13.43 -17.26
N THR A 150 6.37 13.74 -16.34
CA THR A 150 6.25 14.92 -15.46
C THR A 150 6.98 16.17 -15.97
N CYS A 151 7.69 16.07 -17.09
CA CYS A 151 8.60 17.12 -17.54
C CYS A 151 7.92 18.23 -18.36
N ARG A 152 6.69 18.02 -18.84
CA ARG A 152 5.98 18.95 -19.73
C ARG A 152 4.50 19.08 -19.39
N GLU A 153 3.92 20.18 -19.85
CA GLU A 153 2.48 20.41 -19.83
C GLU A 153 1.86 19.79 -21.08
N TRP A 154 1.53 18.50 -20.99
CA TRP A 154 1.01 17.71 -22.10
C TRP A 154 -0.39 18.12 -22.58
N ILE A 155 -1.05 19.05 -21.88
CA ILE A 155 -2.32 19.63 -22.33
C ILE A 155 -2.14 20.49 -23.59
N LEU A 156 -0.90 20.91 -23.89
CA LEU A 156 -0.59 21.72 -25.07
C LEU A 156 -0.53 20.83 -26.33
N PRO A 157 -1.31 21.15 -27.39
CA PRO A 157 -1.36 20.33 -28.61
C PRO A 157 0.01 20.09 -29.27
N ALA A 158 0.95 21.03 -29.12
CA ALA A 158 2.30 20.91 -29.68
C ALA A 158 3.09 19.69 -29.17
N TYR A 159 2.72 19.10 -28.03
CA TYR A 159 3.40 17.95 -27.45
C TYR A 159 2.64 16.62 -27.64
N HIS A 160 1.55 16.60 -28.40
CA HIS A 160 0.75 15.39 -28.59
C HIS A 160 1.55 14.28 -29.27
N ASP A 161 2.24 14.57 -30.38
CA ASP A 161 3.04 13.58 -31.11
C ASP A 161 4.26 13.13 -30.31
N ASP A 162 4.89 14.05 -29.57
CA ASP A 162 5.97 13.74 -28.63
C ASP A 162 5.49 12.74 -27.54
N LEU A 163 4.26 12.89 -27.04
CA LEU A 163 3.68 12.00 -26.03
C LEU A 163 3.44 10.60 -26.59
N ALA A 164 2.81 10.50 -27.76
CA ALA A 164 2.54 9.24 -28.43
C ALA A 164 3.85 8.48 -28.72
N MET A 165 4.83 9.18 -29.31
CA MET A 165 6.16 8.62 -29.58
C MET A 165 6.87 8.14 -28.31
N LEU A 166 6.72 8.87 -27.20
CA LEU A 166 7.31 8.48 -25.92
C LEU A 166 6.70 7.17 -25.40
N LEU A 167 5.38 7.01 -25.48
CA LEU A 167 4.70 5.79 -25.04
C LEU A 167 5.02 4.59 -25.94
N GLU A 168 5.04 4.79 -27.26
CA GLU A 168 5.32 3.73 -28.23
C GLU A 168 6.77 3.25 -28.19
N SER A 169 7.73 4.17 -28.02
CA SER A 169 9.16 3.83 -28.01
C SER A 169 9.65 3.25 -26.69
N THR A 170 8.86 3.29 -25.62
CA THR A 170 9.28 2.81 -24.30
C THR A 170 9.22 1.27 -24.23
N MET A 171 10.33 0.66 -23.82
CA MET A 171 10.44 -0.76 -23.54
C MET A 171 9.60 -1.14 -22.30
N PRO A 172 9.03 -2.36 -22.26
CA PRO A 172 8.23 -2.81 -21.13
C PRO A 172 9.04 -2.80 -19.81
N PRO A 173 8.36 -2.64 -18.66
CA PRO A 173 8.97 -2.75 -17.33
C PRO A 173 9.46 -4.16 -17.04
N ALA A 174 10.24 -4.30 -15.97
CA ALA A 174 10.67 -5.62 -15.50
C ALA A 174 9.48 -6.43 -14.98
N HIS A 175 8.56 -5.77 -14.27
CA HIS A 175 7.31 -6.39 -13.82
C HIS A 175 6.08 -5.63 -14.35
N PRO A 176 5.05 -6.30 -14.90
CA PRO A 176 3.89 -5.62 -15.50
C PRO A 176 3.12 -4.69 -14.56
N THR A 177 3.13 -4.96 -13.25
CA THR A 177 2.42 -4.11 -12.28
C THR A 177 3.03 -2.71 -12.14
N GLU A 178 4.25 -2.49 -12.64
CA GLU A 178 4.85 -1.15 -12.68
C GLU A 178 4.01 -0.16 -13.51
N TYR A 179 3.23 -0.63 -14.51
CA TYR A 179 2.31 0.22 -15.26
C TYR A 179 1.26 0.92 -14.37
N ILE A 180 0.97 0.40 -13.17
CA ILE A 180 0.05 1.04 -12.21
C ILE A 180 0.54 2.45 -11.81
N ILE A 181 1.85 2.72 -11.84
CA ILE A 181 2.39 4.05 -11.55
C ILE A 181 1.82 5.13 -12.48
N LEU A 182 1.51 4.75 -13.72
CA LEU A 182 0.93 5.63 -14.74
C LEU A 182 -0.55 5.96 -14.45
N LEU A 183 -1.21 5.18 -13.60
CA LEU A 183 -2.57 5.42 -13.13
C LEU A 183 -2.61 6.28 -11.86
N GLY A 184 -1.45 6.64 -11.31
CA GLY A 184 -1.32 7.45 -10.11
C GLY A 184 -1.76 8.91 -10.28
N ARG A 185 -1.91 9.60 -9.14
CA ARG A 185 -2.33 11.01 -9.06
C ARG A 185 -1.56 11.97 -9.99
N PRO A 186 -0.22 11.93 -10.11
CA PRO A 186 0.52 12.91 -10.90
C PRO A 186 0.14 12.91 -12.38
N LEU A 187 -0.33 11.78 -12.90
CA LEU A 187 -0.62 11.54 -14.32
C LEU A 187 -2.13 11.41 -14.58
N ALA A 188 -2.97 11.72 -13.59
CA ALA A 188 -4.42 11.59 -13.65
C ALA A 188 -5.09 12.38 -14.78
N HIS A 189 -4.47 13.48 -15.21
CA HIS A 189 -4.96 14.36 -16.27
C HIS A 189 -4.62 13.87 -17.68
N LEU A 190 -3.78 12.84 -17.83
CA LEU A 190 -3.27 12.36 -19.12
C LEU A 190 -4.03 11.14 -19.60
N SER A 191 -5.20 11.33 -20.22
CA SER A 191 -6.06 10.21 -20.67
C SER A 191 -5.32 9.19 -21.53
N MET A 192 -4.51 9.65 -22.50
CA MET A 192 -3.70 8.78 -23.38
C MET A 192 -2.73 7.89 -22.60
N VAL A 193 -2.08 8.43 -21.57
CA VAL A 193 -1.15 7.66 -20.71
C VAL A 193 -1.91 6.61 -19.88
N ARG A 194 -3.10 6.97 -19.38
CA ARG A 194 -3.95 6.06 -18.61
C ARG A 194 -4.47 4.91 -19.48
N GLU A 195 -4.91 5.22 -20.70
CA GLU A 195 -5.36 4.22 -21.67
C GLU A 195 -4.24 3.25 -22.03
N PHE A 196 -3.06 3.76 -22.37
CA PHE A 196 -1.87 2.95 -22.59
C PHE A 196 -1.57 2.01 -21.42
N ALA A 197 -1.58 2.53 -20.18
CA ALA A 197 -1.32 1.71 -19.00
C ALA A 197 -2.36 0.60 -18.82
N ILE A 198 -3.65 0.91 -19.02
CA ILE A 198 -4.74 -0.07 -18.93
C ILE A 198 -4.61 -1.15 -20.00
N GLU A 199 -4.27 -0.79 -21.24
CA GLU A 199 -4.05 -1.75 -22.32
C GLU A 199 -2.90 -2.71 -22.01
N LYS A 200 -1.78 -2.19 -21.50
CA LYS A 200 -0.65 -3.05 -21.12
C LYS A 200 -0.98 -3.97 -19.94
N LEU A 201 -1.71 -3.46 -18.94
CA LEU A 201 -2.15 -4.26 -17.79
C LEU A 201 -3.18 -5.34 -18.20
N ASP A 202 -4.11 -5.03 -19.10
CA ASP A 202 -5.14 -5.96 -19.56
C ASP A 202 -4.54 -7.15 -20.31
N VAL A 203 -3.49 -6.91 -21.10
CA VAL A 203 -2.75 -7.97 -21.80
C VAL A 203 -1.90 -8.81 -20.84
N ALA A 204 -1.29 -8.18 -19.84
CA ALA A 204 -0.30 -8.84 -19.00
C ALA A 204 -0.88 -9.56 -17.76
N LEU A 205 -2.01 -9.11 -17.23
CA LEU A 205 -2.56 -9.62 -15.96
C LEU A 205 -3.78 -10.53 -16.19
N ASP A 206 -3.62 -11.79 -15.81
CA ASP A 206 -4.76 -12.68 -15.65
C ASP A 206 -5.64 -12.29 -14.45
N ASN A 207 -6.74 -13.03 -14.22
CA ASN A 207 -7.67 -12.69 -13.14
C ASN A 207 -7.04 -12.84 -11.74
N ALA A 208 -6.10 -13.77 -11.55
CA ALA A 208 -5.47 -14.01 -10.27
C ALA A 208 -4.44 -12.92 -9.94
N ALA A 209 -3.60 -12.57 -10.91
CA ALA A 209 -2.65 -11.47 -10.81
C ALA A 209 -3.37 -10.12 -10.69
N LEU A 210 -4.49 -9.92 -11.39
CA LEU A 210 -5.30 -8.72 -11.23
C LEU A 210 -5.88 -8.59 -9.81
N ALA A 211 -6.29 -9.71 -9.19
CA ALA A 211 -6.81 -9.71 -7.83
C ALA A 211 -5.79 -9.25 -6.79
N THR A 212 -4.49 -9.54 -6.99
CA THR A 212 -3.42 -9.16 -6.05
C THR A 212 -3.18 -7.66 -6.04
N VAL A 213 -3.41 -6.98 -7.16
CA VAL A 213 -3.25 -5.51 -7.30
C VAL A 213 -4.58 -4.74 -7.30
N LEU A 214 -5.70 -5.43 -7.12
CA LEU A 214 -7.04 -4.83 -7.20
C LEU A 214 -7.25 -3.67 -6.21
N PRO A 215 -6.82 -3.75 -4.94
CA PRO A 215 -6.93 -2.61 -4.02
C PRO A 215 -6.17 -1.38 -4.50
N GLN A 216 -4.99 -1.54 -5.09
CA GLN A 216 -4.19 -0.45 -5.67
C GLN A 216 -4.93 0.20 -6.84
N LEU A 217 -5.58 -0.60 -7.69
CA LEU A 217 -6.41 -0.08 -8.79
C LEU A 217 -7.63 0.68 -8.26
N VAL A 218 -8.28 0.20 -7.19
CA VAL A 218 -9.36 0.91 -6.51
C VAL A 218 -8.85 2.24 -5.91
N GLN A 219 -7.62 2.28 -5.38
CA GLN A 219 -7.00 3.55 -4.97
C GLN A 219 -6.77 4.49 -6.17
N CYS A 220 -6.39 3.97 -7.34
CA CYS A 220 -6.23 4.76 -8.56
C CYS A 220 -7.57 5.39 -9.03
N MET A 221 -8.71 4.76 -8.75
CA MET A 221 -10.04 5.31 -9.08
C MET A 221 -10.35 6.63 -8.36
N LYS A 222 -9.67 6.94 -7.24
CA LYS A 222 -9.77 8.24 -6.55
C LYS A 222 -9.34 9.40 -7.44
N TRP A 223 -8.42 9.14 -8.36
CA TRP A 223 -7.80 10.13 -9.23
C TRP A 223 -8.43 10.19 -10.61
N GLU A 224 -9.40 9.34 -10.91
CA GLU A 224 -10.11 9.39 -12.19
C GLU A 224 -10.95 10.67 -12.30
N PRO A 225 -10.81 11.45 -13.40
CA PRO A 225 -11.54 12.69 -13.57
C PRO A 225 -13.06 12.47 -13.60
N TYR A 226 -13.50 11.33 -14.15
CA TYR A 226 -14.90 10.95 -14.27
C TYR A 226 -15.18 9.63 -13.56
N ALA A 227 -16.41 9.46 -13.06
CA ALA A 227 -16.83 8.20 -12.42
C ALA A 227 -16.87 7.03 -13.42
N ALA A 228 -17.30 7.29 -14.66
CA ALA A 228 -17.32 6.31 -15.74
C ALA A 228 -16.02 6.41 -16.58
N SER A 229 -14.88 6.11 -15.95
CA SER A 229 -13.59 6.11 -16.63
C SER A 229 -13.23 4.75 -17.24
N ARG A 230 -12.24 4.76 -18.14
CA ARG A 230 -11.70 3.53 -18.74
C ARG A 230 -11.20 2.53 -17.70
N LEU A 231 -10.57 3.00 -16.61
CA LEU A 231 -10.10 2.17 -15.49
C LEU A 231 -11.27 1.48 -14.79
N VAL A 232 -12.30 2.24 -14.43
CA VAL A 232 -13.49 1.71 -13.76
C VAL A 232 -14.18 0.68 -14.65
N THR A 233 -14.44 1.03 -15.91
CA THR A 233 -15.11 0.13 -16.85
C THR A 233 -14.31 -1.15 -17.09
N TRP A 234 -12.98 -1.07 -17.21
CA TRP A 234 -12.11 -2.24 -17.36
C TRP A 234 -12.21 -3.18 -16.16
N VAL A 235 -11.95 -2.67 -14.96
CA VAL A 235 -11.99 -3.46 -13.73
C VAL A 235 -13.37 -4.06 -13.51
N PHE A 236 -14.45 -3.30 -13.78
CA PHE A 236 -15.82 -3.78 -13.63
C PHE A 236 -16.13 -4.92 -14.60
N ARG A 237 -15.73 -4.81 -15.88
CA ARG A 237 -15.92 -5.89 -16.86
C ARG A 237 -15.23 -7.17 -16.40
N ARG A 238 -13.95 -7.09 -16.03
CA ARG A 238 -13.18 -8.24 -15.50
C ARG A 238 -13.84 -8.84 -14.26
N ALA A 239 -14.34 -7.99 -13.36
CA ALA A 239 -15.03 -8.41 -12.14
C ALA A 239 -16.40 -9.07 -12.39
N ILE A 240 -17.13 -8.65 -13.42
CA ILE A 240 -18.40 -9.28 -13.84
C ILE A 240 -18.12 -10.67 -14.42
N ASP A 241 -17.09 -10.78 -15.28
CA ASP A 241 -16.72 -12.04 -15.93
C ASP A 241 -16.14 -13.05 -14.92
N ALA A 242 -15.35 -12.58 -13.95
CA ALA A 242 -14.73 -13.39 -12.89
C ALA A 242 -15.31 -13.06 -11.51
N ALA A 243 -16.63 -13.23 -11.36
CA ALA A 243 -17.42 -12.78 -10.21
C ALA A 243 -16.85 -13.21 -8.84
N VAL A 244 -16.36 -14.45 -8.70
CA VAL A 244 -15.83 -14.96 -7.42
C VAL A 244 -14.42 -14.42 -7.14
N VAL A 245 -13.55 -14.40 -8.15
CA VAL A 245 -12.12 -14.05 -8.00
C VAL A 245 -11.92 -12.54 -7.88
N LEU A 246 -12.68 -11.77 -8.65
CA LEU A 246 -12.53 -10.31 -8.74
C LEU A 246 -13.76 -9.57 -8.23
N GLY A 247 -14.96 -10.12 -8.45
CA GLY A 247 -16.21 -9.43 -8.16
C GLY A 247 -16.48 -9.18 -6.67
N ALA A 248 -16.38 -10.20 -5.83
CA ALA A 248 -16.54 -10.02 -4.38
C ALA A 248 -15.41 -9.16 -3.79
N PRO A 249 -14.11 -9.40 -4.10
CA PRO A 249 -13.04 -8.51 -3.64
C PRO A 249 -13.20 -7.06 -4.09
N LEU A 250 -13.64 -6.80 -5.34
CA LEU A 250 -13.91 -5.46 -5.84
C LEU A 250 -14.99 -4.77 -5.02
N PHE A 251 -16.11 -5.45 -4.76
CA PHE A 251 -17.19 -4.89 -3.96
C PHE A 251 -16.69 -4.42 -2.59
N TRP A 252 -15.94 -5.27 -1.87
CA TRP A 252 -15.44 -4.92 -0.54
C TRP A 252 -14.38 -3.82 -0.58
N ALA A 253 -13.51 -3.81 -1.59
CA ALA A 253 -12.56 -2.72 -1.78
C ALA A 253 -13.25 -1.36 -2.06
N LEU A 254 -14.32 -1.35 -2.86
CA LEU A 254 -15.15 -0.15 -3.08
C LEU A 254 -15.90 0.25 -1.81
N HIS A 255 -16.50 -0.73 -1.12
CA HIS A 255 -17.36 -0.50 0.05
C HIS A 255 -16.62 0.22 1.17
N VAL A 256 -15.39 -0.22 1.47
CA VAL A 256 -14.57 0.39 2.53
C VAL A 256 -14.23 1.86 2.21
N GLU A 257 -14.11 2.22 0.93
CA GLU A 257 -13.86 3.59 0.50
C GLU A 257 -15.10 4.50 0.57
N THR A 258 -16.31 3.93 0.66
CA THR A 258 -17.54 4.72 0.88
C THR A 258 -17.53 5.46 2.22
N PHE A 259 -16.75 4.98 3.19
CA PHE A 259 -16.62 5.61 4.50
C PHE A 259 -15.62 6.79 4.52
N VAL A 260 -14.88 7.03 3.43
CA VAL A 260 -13.90 8.12 3.35
C VAL A 260 -14.59 9.40 2.86
N PRO A 261 -14.76 10.44 3.70
CA PRO A 261 -15.63 11.59 3.38
C PRO A 261 -15.32 12.30 2.06
N GLN A 262 -14.05 12.33 1.65
CA GLN A 262 -13.60 12.97 0.41
C GLN A 262 -14.06 12.22 -0.85
N TYR A 263 -14.30 10.91 -0.74
CA TYR A 263 -14.60 10.03 -1.88
C TYR A 263 -15.92 9.27 -1.74
N THR A 264 -16.64 9.45 -0.62
CA THR A 264 -17.91 8.76 -0.31
C THR A 264 -18.88 8.75 -1.48
N GLN A 265 -19.21 9.92 -2.06
CA GLN A 265 -20.17 10.00 -3.15
C GLN A 265 -19.72 9.22 -4.40
N ARG A 266 -18.42 9.31 -4.75
CA ARG A 266 -17.85 8.57 -5.88
C ARG A 266 -17.94 7.07 -5.64
N PHE A 267 -17.48 6.58 -4.49
CA PHE A 267 -17.47 5.14 -4.22
C PHE A 267 -18.85 4.57 -3.98
N GLN A 268 -19.81 5.32 -3.46
CA GLN A 268 -21.21 4.90 -3.39
C GLN A 268 -21.81 4.73 -4.79
N LEU A 269 -21.52 5.66 -5.71
CA LEU A 269 -21.94 5.53 -7.11
C LEU A 269 -21.31 4.31 -7.77
N LEU A 270 -20.00 4.08 -7.57
CA LEU A 270 -19.30 2.91 -8.11
C LEU A 270 -19.81 1.60 -7.52
N GLU A 271 -20.03 1.53 -6.21
CA GLU A 271 -20.61 0.38 -5.52
C GLU A 271 -22.01 0.05 -6.09
N GLN A 272 -22.87 1.06 -6.24
CA GLN A 272 -24.20 0.88 -6.83
C GLN A 272 -24.13 0.44 -8.29
N ALA A 273 -23.27 1.05 -9.10
CA ALA A 273 -23.09 0.66 -10.49
C ALA A 273 -22.60 -0.79 -10.62
N TYR A 274 -21.65 -1.19 -9.77
CA TYR A 274 -21.18 -2.57 -9.73
C TYR A 274 -22.29 -3.52 -9.31
N LEU A 275 -23.05 -3.22 -8.25
CA LEU A 275 -24.19 -4.04 -7.83
C LEU A 275 -25.23 -4.18 -8.95
N MET A 276 -25.53 -3.10 -9.69
CA MET A 276 -26.48 -3.13 -10.82
C MET A 276 -25.99 -3.99 -11.98
N ALA A 277 -24.68 -4.01 -12.23
CA ALA A 277 -24.07 -4.84 -13.26
C ALA A 277 -23.83 -6.30 -12.80
N ALA A 278 -23.58 -6.50 -11.50
CA ALA A 278 -23.39 -7.80 -10.90
C ALA A 278 -24.68 -8.61 -11.06
N GLY A 279 -24.57 -9.78 -11.70
CA GLY A 279 -25.71 -10.67 -11.93
C GLY A 279 -26.50 -10.96 -10.65
N ARG A 280 -27.77 -11.36 -10.79
CA ARG A 280 -28.72 -11.51 -9.65
C ARG A 280 -28.16 -12.36 -8.49
N SER A 281 -27.43 -13.43 -8.81
CA SER A 281 -26.81 -14.32 -7.80
C SER A 281 -25.75 -13.59 -6.98
N MET A 282 -24.77 -12.96 -7.66
CA MET A 282 -23.70 -12.20 -7.00
C MET A 282 -24.26 -11.04 -6.16
N ARG A 283 -25.20 -10.26 -6.72
CA ARG A 283 -25.85 -9.18 -5.97
C ARG A 283 -26.50 -9.66 -4.68
N ARG A 284 -27.25 -10.78 -4.72
CA ARG A 284 -27.88 -11.36 -3.53
C ARG A 284 -26.85 -11.82 -2.49
N MET A 285 -25.76 -12.44 -2.95
CA MET A 285 -24.66 -12.84 -2.08
C MET A 285 -24.03 -11.64 -1.38
N LEU A 286 -23.69 -10.58 -2.11
CA LEU A 286 -23.06 -9.39 -1.54
C LEU A 286 -23.97 -8.64 -0.55
N VAL A 287 -25.27 -8.54 -0.85
CA VAL A 287 -26.25 -7.96 0.08
C VAL A 287 -26.32 -8.79 1.38
N ASN A 288 -26.38 -10.11 1.26
CA ASN A 288 -26.38 -11.01 2.42
C ASN A 288 -25.07 -10.86 3.24
N GLN A 289 -23.91 -10.83 2.58
CA GLN A 289 -22.64 -10.60 3.27
C GLN A 289 -22.63 -9.24 4.00
N LEU A 290 -23.12 -8.18 3.36
CA LEU A 290 -23.19 -6.85 3.96
C LEU A 290 -24.08 -6.81 5.21
N GLU A 291 -25.25 -7.45 5.16
CA GLU A 291 -26.16 -7.59 6.31
C GLU A 291 -25.51 -8.40 7.43
N LEU A 292 -24.88 -9.52 7.11
CA LEU A 292 -24.22 -10.38 8.09
C LEU A 292 -23.04 -9.67 8.76
N CYS A 293 -22.22 -8.95 7.99
CA CYS A 293 -21.12 -8.14 8.54
C CYS A 293 -21.63 -7.06 9.50
N ARG A 294 -22.78 -6.44 9.24
CA ARG A 294 -23.40 -5.48 10.16
C ARG A 294 -23.84 -6.14 11.46
N GLU A 295 -24.45 -7.32 11.39
CA GLU A 295 -24.83 -8.09 12.58
C GLU A 295 -23.61 -8.53 13.39
N LEU A 296 -22.56 -9.04 12.73
CA LEU A 296 -21.30 -9.41 13.38
C LEU A 296 -20.62 -8.19 14.03
N HIS A 297 -20.67 -7.01 13.38
CA HIS A 297 -20.16 -5.78 13.95
C HIS A 297 -20.91 -5.38 15.23
N ARG A 298 -22.25 -5.45 15.22
CA ARG A 298 -23.09 -5.20 16.41
C ARG A 298 -22.76 -6.20 17.52
N LEU A 299 -22.65 -7.48 17.20
CA LEU A 299 -22.27 -8.52 18.16
C LEU A 299 -20.90 -8.26 18.77
N ALA A 300 -19.89 -7.92 17.97
CA ALA A 300 -18.56 -7.61 18.47
C ALA A 300 -18.57 -6.38 19.39
N ARG A 301 -19.34 -5.35 19.05
CA ARG A 301 -19.56 -4.17 19.90
C ARG A 301 -20.24 -4.53 21.22
N ASP A 302 -21.26 -5.38 21.20
CA ASP A 302 -21.91 -5.89 22.41
C ASP A 302 -20.92 -6.65 23.30
N MET A 303 -20.05 -7.49 22.71
CA MET A 303 -19.02 -8.21 23.47
C MET A 303 -17.99 -7.27 24.10
N GLN A 304 -17.68 -6.14 23.46
CA GLN A 304 -16.75 -5.13 23.96
C GLN A 304 -17.31 -4.36 25.16
N THR A 305 -18.61 -4.07 25.16
CA THR A 305 -19.27 -3.29 26.22
C THR A 305 -19.84 -4.16 27.35
N ALA A 306 -20.05 -5.45 27.11
CA ALA A 306 -20.59 -6.36 28.11
C ALA A 306 -19.68 -6.50 29.35
N VAL A 307 -20.31 -6.46 30.53
CA VAL A 307 -19.66 -6.71 31.81
C VAL A 307 -19.42 -8.21 31.95
N VAL A 308 -18.17 -8.59 32.21
CA VAL A 308 -17.80 -10.00 32.41
C VAL A 308 -18.23 -10.42 33.82
N THR A 309 -19.27 -11.24 33.91
CA THR A 309 -19.63 -11.94 35.15
C THR A 309 -19.11 -13.37 35.07
N SER A 310 -18.45 -13.84 36.13
CA SER A 310 -17.96 -15.22 36.20
C SER A 310 -19.13 -16.17 36.49
N THR A 311 -19.40 -17.11 35.59
CA THR A 311 -20.36 -18.20 35.82
C THR A 311 -19.67 -19.42 36.41
N SER A 312 -20.38 -20.17 37.25
CA SER A 312 -19.89 -21.38 37.93
C SER A 312 -19.50 -22.54 36.98
N SER A 313 -19.88 -22.47 35.71
CA SER A 313 -19.73 -23.52 34.69
C SER A 313 -18.42 -23.47 33.89
N GLY A 314 -17.48 -22.56 34.19
CA GLY A 314 -16.19 -22.45 33.50
C GLY A 314 -16.23 -21.87 32.07
N VAL A 315 -17.40 -21.77 31.45
CA VAL A 315 -17.63 -21.03 30.18
C VAL A 315 -17.73 -19.54 30.50
N SER A 316 -17.10 -18.66 29.71
CA SER A 316 -17.27 -17.22 29.89
C SER A 316 -18.72 -16.82 29.64
N SER A 317 -19.29 -15.93 30.47
CA SER A 317 -20.61 -15.32 30.20
C SER A 317 -20.69 -14.63 28.83
N LEU A 318 -19.55 -14.21 28.28
CA LEU A 318 -19.46 -13.68 26.92
C LEU A 318 -19.60 -14.77 25.85
N ASP A 319 -19.00 -15.94 26.08
CA ASP A 319 -19.09 -17.05 25.13
C ASP A 319 -20.53 -17.57 25.04
N SER A 320 -21.23 -17.70 26.18
CA SER A 320 -22.64 -18.11 26.17
C SER A 320 -23.54 -17.11 25.44
N LEU A 321 -23.31 -15.81 25.64
CA LEU A 321 -24.03 -14.74 24.94
C LEU A 321 -23.75 -14.75 23.43
N LEU A 322 -22.48 -14.85 23.02
CA LEU A 322 -22.09 -14.96 21.62
C LEU A 322 -22.78 -16.15 20.95
N ARG A 323 -22.69 -17.33 21.58
CA ARG A 323 -23.27 -18.58 21.05
C ARG A 323 -24.78 -18.48 20.87
N SER A 324 -25.50 -17.93 21.85
CA SER A 324 -26.94 -17.71 21.77
C SER A 324 -27.31 -16.82 20.57
N ARG A 325 -26.59 -15.72 20.38
CA ARG A 325 -26.84 -14.80 19.25
C ARG A 325 -26.49 -15.43 17.90
N LEU A 326 -25.41 -16.21 17.81
CA LEU A 326 -25.06 -16.94 16.59
C LEU A 326 -26.10 -18.01 16.25
N CYS A 327 -26.70 -18.70 17.23
CA CYS A 327 -27.81 -19.63 16.99
C CYS A 327 -29.01 -18.91 16.36
N ALA A 328 -29.35 -17.70 16.85
CA ALA A 328 -30.41 -16.89 16.24
C ALA A 328 -30.08 -16.49 14.79
N LEU A 329 -28.81 -16.20 14.49
CA LEU A 329 -28.37 -15.93 13.11
C LEU A 329 -28.48 -17.18 12.22
N ASN A 330 -28.13 -18.38 12.71
CA ASN A 330 -28.30 -19.62 11.93
C ASN A 330 -29.76 -19.78 11.46
N VAL A 331 -30.72 -19.54 12.37
CA VAL A 331 -32.16 -19.59 12.06
C VAL A 331 -32.55 -18.52 11.02
N SER A 332 -32.09 -17.27 11.21
CA SER A 332 -32.43 -16.16 10.31
C SER A 332 -31.90 -16.35 8.88
N TYR A 333 -30.66 -16.82 8.75
CA TYR A 333 -30.02 -17.00 7.45
C TYR A 333 -30.42 -18.31 6.76
N ALA A 334 -30.85 -19.34 7.51
CA ALA A 334 -31.39 -20.59 7.01
C ALA A 334 -30.51 -21.25 5.92
N GLY A 335 -29.23 -21.49 6.24
CA GLY A 335 -28.28 -22.11 5.30
C GLY A 335 -27.71 -21.17 4.24
N ARG A 336 -28.03 -19.88 4.28
CA ARG A 336 -27.55 -18.86 3.31
C ARG A 336 -26.47 -17.98 3.93
N VAL A 337 -25.54 -18.57 4.67
CA VAL A 337 -24.42 -17.81 5.25
C VAL A 337 -23.38 -17.55 4.16
N SER A 338 -22.85 -16.33 4.10
CA SER A 338 -21.74 -15.99 3.22
C SER A 338 -20.84 -14.97 3.90
N LEU A 339 -19.53 -15.17 3.82
CA LEU A 339 -18.55 -14.26 4.40
C LEU A 339 -17.66 -13.68 3.30
N PRO A 340 -17.30 -12.39 3.37
CA PRO A 340 -16.42 -11.72 2.40
C PRO A 340 -15.14 -12.50 2.12
N LEU A 341 -14.48 -12.95 3.19
CA LEU A 341 -13.20 -13.65 3.14
C LEU A 341 -13.31 -15.05 2.50
N LEU A 342 -14.50 -15.64 2.51
CA LEU A 342 -14.79 -17.02 2.09
C LEU A 342 -15.84 -17.02 0.97
N SER A 343 -15.78 -16.04 0.07
CA SER A 343 -16.76 -15.87 -1.02
C SER A 343 -16.74 -17.04 -2.04
N ASN A 344 -15.67 -17.85 -2.04
CA ASN A 344 -15.53 -19.08 -2.82
C ASN A 344 -16.09 -20.33 -2.10
N CYS A 345 -16.53 -20.21 -0.84
CA CYS A 345 -17.04 -21.31 -0.04
C CYS A 345 -18.55 -21.19 0.13
N THR A 346 -19.28 -22.29 -0.03
CA THR A 346 -20.68 -22.38 0.36
C THR A 346 -20.75 -22.71 1.85
N LEU A 347 -21.14 -21.73 2.67
CA LEU A 347 -21.26 -21.86 4.12
C LEU A 347 -22.70 -22.17 4.49
N VAL A 348 -22.88 -23.10 5.42
CA VAL A 348 -24.20 -23.54 5.87
C VAL A 348 -24.59 -22.74 7.12
N GLU A 349 -23.78 -22.85 8.18
CA GLU A 349 -24.12 -22.27 9.48
C GLU A 349 -22.89 -22.06 10.38
N PHE A 350 -23.07 -21.30 11.47
CA PHE A 350 -22.08 -21.19 12.54
C PHE A 350 -22.09 -22.46 13.40
N SER A 351 -20.92 -23.07 13.60
CA SER A 351 -20.70 -24.13 14.59
C SER A 351 -20.58 -23.49 15.98
N THR A 352 -21.72 -23.08 16.54
CA THR A 352 -21.77 -22.19 17.71
C THR A 352 -21.00 -22.72 18.91
N SER A 353 -20.99 -24.04 19.15
CA SER A 353 -20.21 -24.67 20.24
C SER A 353 -18.70 -24.40 20.17
N GLU A 354 -18.16 -24.09 18.99
CA GLU A 354 -16.73 -23.82 18.76
C GLU A 354 -16.41 -22.32 18.64
N CYS A 355 -17.44 -21.48 18.56
CA CYS A 355 -17.29 -20.03 18.58
C CYS A 355 -16.99 -19.53 20.00
N ARG A 356 -16.13 -18.52 20.11
CA ARG A 356 -15.70 -17.93 21.38
C ARG A 356 -15.23 -16.48 21.23
N VAL A 357 -15.21 -15.74 22.32
CA VAL A 357 -14.62 -14.40 22.39
C VAL A 357 -13.14 -14.53 22.79
N LEU A 358 -12.23 -14.01 21.97
CA LEU A 358 -10.81 -14.08 22.28
C LEU A 358 -10.44 -13.12 23.41
N LYS A 359 -9.54 -13.57 24.29
CA LYS A 359 -9.04 -12.82 25.44
C LYS A 359 -8.01 -11.77 24.98
N SER A 360 -8.51 -10.64 24.48
CA SER A 360 -7.72 -9.47 24.06
C SER A 360 -8.49 -8.18 24.42
N THR A 361 -7.78 -7.05 24.47
CA THR A 361 -8.34 -5.72 24.75
C THR A 361 -9.56 -5.39 23.87
N LYS A 362 -9.53 -5.81 22.60
CA LYS A 362 -10.60 -5.55 21.63
C LYS A 362 -11.65 -6.67 21.54
N ARG A 363 -11.48 -7.77 22.28
CA ARG A 363 -12.39 -8.93 22.33
C ARG A 363 -12.88 -9.40 20.94
N PRO A 364 -11.97 -9.74 20.00
CA PRO A 364 -12.37 -10.20 18.68
C PRO A 364 -13.10 -11.55 18.75
N LEU A 365 -13.97 -11.80 17.77
CA LEU A 365 -14.82 -12.99 17.75
C LEU A 365 -14.12 -14.10 16.97
N TRP A 366 -13.90 -15.25 17.58
CA TRP A 366 -13.54 -16.48 16.88
C TRP A 366 -14.81 -17.16 16.38
N LEU A 367 -14.97 -17.25 15.08
CA LEU A 367 -16.14 -17.82 14.41
C LEU A 367 -15.72 -19.07 13.65
N THR A 368 -16.30 -20.21 14.00
CA THR A 368 -16.17 -21.45 13.23
C THR A 368 -17.48 -21.71 12.48
N LEU A 369 -17.38 -22.06 11.20
CA LEU A 369 -18.51 -22.29 10.32
C LEU A 369 -18.38 -23.65 9.65
N GLU A 370 -19.52 -24.27 9.37
CA GLU A 370 -19.61 -25.49 8.57
C GLU A 370 -19.84 -25.17 7.10
N THR A 371 -19.09 -25.82 6.22
CA THR A 371 -19.24 -25.72 4.77
C THR A 371 -20.27 -26.74 4.25
N ALA A 372 -20.79 -26.53 3.04
CA ALA A 372 -21.65 -27.52 2.39
C ALA A 372 -20.96 -28.89 2.18
N ALA A 373 -19.62 -28.92 2.19
CA ALA A 373 -18.81 -30.14 2.12
C ALA A 373 -18.61 -30.81 3.50
N ARG A 374 -19.30 -30.34 4.55
CA ARG A 374 -19.17 -30.83 5.94
C ARG A 374 -17.75 -30.70 6.50
N THR A 375 -17.02 -29.71 6.02
CA THR A 375 -15.74 -29.30 6.59
C THR A 375 -15.93 -28.04 7.44
N LYS A 376 -14.96 -27.75 8.32
CA LYS A 376 -14.99 -26.56 9.16
C LYS A 376 -13.98 -25.54 8.69
N VAL A 377 -14.38 -24.29 8.75
CA VAL A 377 -13.51 -23.13 8.48
C VAL A 377 -13.65 -22.15 9.63
N SER A 378 -12.54 -21.51 10.01
CA SER A 378 -12.53 -20.56 11.11
C SER A 378 -12.02 -19.20 10.65
N VAL A 379 -12.68 -18.15 11.14
CA VAL A 379 -12.31 -16.75 10.91
C VAL A 379 -12.33 -15.98 12.22
N ILE A 380 -11.47 -14.99 12.34
CA ILE A 380 -11.50 -14.01 13.41
C ILE A 380 -12.16 -12.75 12.88
N PHE A 381 -13.29 -12.38 13.46
CA PHE A 381 -13.93 -11.09 13.20
C PHE A 381 -13.40 -10.05 14.19
N LYS A 382 -12.77 -9.00 13.67
CA LYS A 382 -12.24 -7.87 14.43
C LYS A 382 -13.16 -6.67 14.27
N ALA A 383 -13.49 -6.02 15.39
CA ALA A 383 -14.15 -4.72 15.42
C ALA A 383 -13.34 -3.76 16.30
N GLY A 384 -13.14 -2.53 15.84
CA GLY A 384 -12.33 -1.52 16.52
C GLY A 384 -10.86 -1.46 16.07
N ASP A 385 -10.47 -2.24 15.06
CA ASP A 385 -9.13 -2.25 14.45
C ASP A 385 -9.24 -1.98 12.93
N ASP A 386 -8.27 -1.26 12.37
CA ASP A 386 -8.18 -1.00 10.93
C ASP A 386 -7.32 -2.06 10.23
N VAL A 387 -7.97 -3.13 9.79
CA VAL A 387 -7.28 -4.28 9.16
C VAL A 387 -6.79 -4.00 7.73
N ARG A 388 -6.98 -2.79 7.20
CA ARG A 388 -6.44 -2.42 5.87
C ARG A 388 -4.91 -2.41 5.87
N GLN A 389 -4.29 -2.12 7.02
CA GLN A 389 -2.84 -2.18 7.16
C GLN A 389 -2.33 -3.62 7.05
N ASP A 390 -3.00 -4.57 7.71
CA ASP A 390 -2.75 -6.00 7.59
C ASP A 390 -2.92 -6.46 6.13
N MET A 391 -4.02 -6.06 5.47
CA MET A 391 -4.26 -6.39 4.06
C MET A 391 -3.12 -5.94 3.14
N VAL A 392 -2.69 -4.67 3.23
CA VAL A 392 -1.60 -4.16 2.39
C VAL A 392 -0.28 -4.89 2.70
N THR A 393 -0.03 -5.19 3.97
CA THR A 393 1.16 -5.95 4.38
C THR A 393 1.19 -7.35 3.76
N LEU A 394 0.07 -8.08 3.85
CA LEU A 394 -0.07 -9.41 3.27
C LEU A 394 0.08 -9.39 1.74
N GLN A 395 -0.44 -8.36 1.07
CA GLN A 395 -0.24 -8.18 -0.36
C GLN A 395 1.23 -7.96 -0.73
N LEU A 396 1.94 -7.13 0.04
CA LEU A 396 3.38 -6.90 -0.18
C LEU A 396 4.19 -8.18 0.07
N PHE A 397 3.84 -8.96 1.08
CA PHE A 397 4.44 -10.28 1.28
C PHE A 397 4.17 -11.23 0.11
N GLY A 398 2.95 -11.22 -0.45
CA GLY A 398 2.62 -11.97 -1.67
C GLY A 398 3.48 -11.57 -2.86
N LEU A 399 3.67 -10.27 -3.07
CA LEU A 399 4.55 -9.76 -4.11
C LEU A 399 6.02 -10.16 -3.87
N MET A 400 6.50 -10.07 -2.63
CA MET A 400 7.86 -10.52 -2.27
C MET A 400 8.06 -12.01 -2.57
N GLN A 401 7.09 -12.86 -2.23
CA GLN A 401 7.13 -14.28 -2.56
C GLN A 401 7.22 -14.50 -4.07
N GLN A 402 6.41 -13.80 -4.88
CA GLN A 402 6.47 -13.90 -6.34
C GLN A 402 7.85 -13.48 -6.89
N LEU A 403 8.40 -12.37 -6.40
CA LEU A 403 9.73 -11.91 -6.82
C LEU A 403 10.84 -12.89 -6.44
N TRP A 404 10.73 -13.55 -5.29
CA TRP A 404 11.67 -14.59 -4.89
C TRP A 404 11.51 -15.86 -5.73
N ASP A 405 10.28 -16.26 -6.04
CA ASP A 405 10.01 -17.39 -6.94
C ASP A 405 10.62 -17.15 -8.33
N ASP A 406 10.42 -15.96 -8.90
CA ASP A 406 11.00 -15.55 -10.19
C ASP A 406 12.55 -15.55 -10.17
N ALA A 407 13.14 -15.20 -9.02
CA ALA A 407 14.58 -15.23 -8.80
C ALA A 407 15.13 -16.62 -8.42
N ASN A 408 14.28 -17.66 -8.37
CA ASN A 408 14.60 -19.01 -7.88
C ASN A 408 15.16 -19.04 -6.45
N ILE A 409 14.72 -18.11 -5.60
CA ILE A 409 15.06 -18.06 -4.18
C ILE A 409 13.99 -18.86 -3.43
N PRO A 410 14.35 -19.97 -2.76
CA PRO A 410 13.38 -20.93 -2.24
C PRO A 410 12.77 -20.53 -0.89
N THR A 411 12.30 -19.30 -0.76
CA THR A 411 11.53 -18.84 0.41
C THR A 411 10.11 -19.41 0.41
N GLN A 412 9.48 -19.50 1.57
CA GLN A 412 8.12 -20.02 1.67
C GLN A 412 7.34 -19.26 2.74
N LEU A 413 6.57 -18.26 2.31
CA LEU A 413 5.67 -17.50 3.19
C LEU A 413 4.28 -18.14 3.25
N GLN A 414 3.68 -18.14 4.44
CA GLN A 414 2.29 -18.55 4.67
C GLN A 414 1.41 -17.30 4.82
N LEU A 415 0.73 -16.91 3.74
CA LEU A 415 -0.16 -15.75 3.76
C LEU A 415 -1.57 -16.20 4.10
N TYR A 416 -2.10 -15.67 5.20
CA TYR A 416 -3.49 -15.86 5.59
C TYR A 416 -4.37 -14.78 4.94
N GLY A 417 -5.64 -15.11 4.74
CA GLY A 417 -6.63 -14.18 4.22
C GLY A 417 -6.94 -13.06 5.21
N CYS A 418 -7.06 -11.84 4.71
CA CYS A 418 -7.54 -10.69 5.47
C CYS A 418 -8.42 -9.82 4.59
N ILE A 419 -9.55 -9.36 5.11
CA ILE A 419 -10.46 -8.47 4.39
C ILE A 419 -11.10 -7.45 5.33
N ALA A 420 -10.99 -6.18 4.95
CA ALA A 420 -11.67 -5.08 5.63
C ALA A 420 -13.14 -5.04 5.18
N THR A 421 -14.04 -4.90 6.15
CA THR A 421 -15.47 -4.72 5.92
C THR A 421 -15.92 -3.29 6.23
N SER A 422 -15.11 -2.54 6.98
CA SER A 422 -15.22 -1.10 7.18
C SER A 422 -13.85 -0.53 7.59
N PRO A 423 -13.69 0.79 7.80
CA PRO A 423 -12.44 1.35 8.32
C PRO A 423 -12.04 0.87 9.73
N THR A 424 -12.96 0.22 10.45
CA THR A 424 -12.77 -0.22 11.82
C THR A 424 -13.24 -1.66 12.05
N SER A 425 -13.44 -2.44 10.98
CA SER A 425 -13.79 -3.84 11.12
C SER A 425 -13.35 -4.66 9.92
N GLY A 426 -13.14 -5.95 10.16
CA GLY A 426 -12.82 -6.90 9.12
C GLY A 426 -12.65 -8.31 9.65
N MET A 427 -12.23 -9.19 8.75
CA MET A 427 -12.06 -10.61 9.02
C MET A 427 -10.63 -11.03 8.72
N VAL A 428 -10.13 -11.93 9.54
CA VAL A 428 -8.82 -12.56 9.41
C VAL A 428 -9.02 -14.08 9.38
N GLU A 429 -8.38 -14.76 8.44
CA GLU A 429 -8.39 -16.22 8.36
C GLU A 429 -7.67 -16.82 9.57
N VAL A 430 -8.22 -17.90 10.11
CA VAL A 430 -7.51 -18.70 11.09
C VAL A 430 -6.68 -19.75 10.37
N VAL A 431 -5.36 -19.67 10.53
CA VAL A 431 -4.44 -20.72 10.06
C VAL A 431 -4.59 -21.95 10.97
N GLY A 432 -4.99 -23.07 10.37
CA GLY A 432 -5.10 -24.37 11.05
C GLY A 432 -3.75 -24.85 11.59
N ASP A 433 -3.76 -25.56 12.71
CA ASP A 433 -2.58 -26.19 13.32
C ASP A 433 -1.41 -25.25 13.66
N ALA A 434 -1.67 -23.93 13.74
CA ALA A 434 -0.70 -22.94 14.16
C ALA A 434 -0.81 -22.61 15.66
N VAL A 435 0.33 -22.33 16.30
CA VAL A 435 0.41 -21.84 17.69
C VAL A 435 1.35 -20.67 17.78
N THR A 436 1.14 -19.77 18.74
CA THR A 436 2.08 -18.66 18.97
C THR A 436 3.40 -19.16 19.55
N THR A 437 4.50 -18.47 19.28
CA THR A 437 5.79 -18.80 19.89
C THR A 437 5.74 -18.68 21.42
N ALA A 438 4.91 -17.79 21.96
CA ALA A 438 4.60 -17.70 23.38
C ALA A 438 3.93 -18.97 23.93
N ALA A 439 3.05 -19.64 23.16
CA ALA A 439 2.46 -20.91 23.57
C ALA A 439 3.51 -22.03 23.61
N ILE A 440 4.42 -22.07 22.64
CA ILE A 440 5.54 -23.04 22.60
C ILE A 440 6.45 -22.87 23.83
N HIS A 441 6.73 -21.63 24.22
CA HIS A 441 7.48 -21.36 25.45
C HIS A 441 6.72 -21.78 26.71
N LYS A 442 5.40 -21.52 26.79
CA LYS A 442 4.58 -21.91 27.95
C LYS A 442 4.56 -23.42 28.21
N GLU A 443 4.64 -24.25 27.17
CA GLU A 443 4.79 -25.71 27.31
C GLU A 443 6.07 -26.12 28.07
N GLY A 444 7.08 -25.24 28.15
CA GLY A 444 8.30 -25.45 28.91
C GLY A 444 8.23 -25.04 30.38
N GLY A 445 7.04 -24.64 30.86
CA GLY A 445 6.85 -24.09 32.19
C GLY A 445 7.42 -22.68 32.34
N PHE A 446 7.68 -22.27 33.59
CA PHE A 446 8.14 -20.92 33.93
C PHE A 446 9.47 -20.54 33.24
N LEU A 447 10.39 -21.50 33.08
CA LEU A 447 11.69 -21.31 32.43
C LEU A 447 11.67 -21.56 30.91
N GLY A 448 10.49 -21.76 30.33
CA GLY A 448 10.34 -22.05 28.89
C GLY A 448 10.99 -21.02 27.95
N PRO A 449 10.93 -19.71 28.22
CA PRO A 449 11.65 -18.70 27.44
C PRO A 449 13.19 -18.80 27.50
N MET A 450 13.75 -19.43 28.54
CA MET A 450 15.20 -19.57 28.76
C MET A 450 15.77 -20.91 28.26
N GLN A 451 14.95 -21.73 27.61
CA GLN A 451 15.35 -23.02 27.07
C GLN A 451 15.68 -22.88 25.58
N ASP A 452 16.96 -22.75 25.23
CA ASP A 452 17.43 -22.49 23.86
C ASP A 452 16.91 -23.49 22.81
N MET A 453 16.67 -24.75 23.21
CA MET A 453 16.19 -25.80 22.31
C MET A 453 14.65 -25.96 22.26
N ARG A 454 13.84 -25.04 22.80
CA ARG A 454 12.37 -25.19 22.82
C ARG A 454 11.77 -25.45 21.45
N PHE A 455 12.08 -24.59 20.48
CA PHE A 455 11.49 -24.66 19.15
C PHE A 455 11.93 -25.94 18.43
N ALA A 456 13.22 -26.32 18.56
CA ALA A 456 13.72 -27.56 18.00
C ALA A 456 12.98 -28.79 18.58
N LYS A 457 12.84 -28.87 19.91
CA LYS A 457 12.11 -29.95 20.59
C LYS A 457 10.62 -29.98 20.23
N TRP A 458 10.01 -28.81 20.06
CA TRP A 458 8.61 -28.70 19.66
C TRP A 458 8.38 -29.17 18.22
N ILE A 459 9.28 -28.81 17.29
CA ILE A 459 9.23 -29.29 15.91
C ILE A 459 9.44 -30.81 15.88
N GLU A 460 10.38 -31.33 16.65
CA GLU A 460 10.66 -32.77 16.76
C GLU A 460 9.46 -33.55 17.31
N SER A 461 8.80 -33.05 18.37
CA SER A 461 7.66 -33.74 18.99
C SER A 461 6.43 -33.83 18.09
N HIS A 462 6.28 -32.93 17.12
CA HIS A 462 5.17 -32.90 16.16
C HIS A 462 5.52 -33.55 14.80
N ASN A 463 6.79 -33.89 14.56
CA ASN A 463 7.27 -34.44 13.29
C ASN A 463 8.12 -35.68 13.57
N THR A 464 7.46 -36.79 13.93
CA THR A 464 8.10 -37.97 14.53
C THR A 464 8.93 -38.82 13.56
N SER A 465 8.66 -38.76 12.25
CA SER A 465 9.51 -39.46 11.28
C SER A 465 10.71 -38.59 10.88
N PRO A 466 11.91 -39.17 10.66
CA PRO A 466 13.08 -38.42 10.23
C PRO A 466 12.85 -37.58 8.96
N LYS A 467 12.03 -38.09 8.03
CA LYS A 467 11.63 -37.40 6.81
C LYS A 467 10.78 -36.16 7.11
N GLN A 468 9.74 -36.29 7.93
CA GLN A 468 8.89 -35.16 8.32
C GLN A 468 9.66 -34.11 9.09
N HIS A 469 10.52 -34.53 10.03
CA HIS A 469 11.34 -33.62 10.81
C HIS A 469 12.25 -32.77 9.91
N MET A 470 12.95 -33.42 8.97
CA MET A 470 13.82 -32.73 8.03
C MET A 470 13.06 -31.74 7.15
N GLN A 471 11.88 -32.12 6.66
CA GLN A 471 11.00 -31.25 5.88
C GLN A 471 10.49 -30.05 6.70
N ALA A 472 10.07 -30.27 7.94
CA ALA A 472 9.60 -29.22 8.83
C ALA A 472 10.72 -28.22 9.17
N LEU A 473 11.94 -28.71 9.39
CA LEU A 473 13.10 -27.86 9.65
C LEU A 473 13.53 -27.04 8.42
N ASP A 474 13.51 -27.64 7.23
CA ASP A 474 13.76 -26.94 5.96
C ASP A 474 12.71 -25.85 5.73
N LEU A 475 11.42 -26.17 5.91
CA LEU A 475 10.33 -25.21 5.80
C LEU A 475 10.48 -24.06 6.81
N PHE A 476 10.76 -24.38 8.08
CA PHE A 476 10.98 -23.38 9.13
C PHE A 476 12.11 -22.42 8.75
N ARG A 477 13.23 -22.93 8.22
CA ARG A 477 14.37 -22.10 7.79
C ARG A 477 14.00 -21.17 6.64
N ARG A 478 13.31 -21.69 5.62
CA ARG A 478 12.89 -20.94 4.44
C ARG A 478 11.87 -19.86 4.79
N SER A 479 10.88 -20.17 5.61
CA SER A 479 9.86 -19.22 6.05
C SER A 479 10.46 -18.17 6.99
N ALA A 480 11.29 -18.59 7.97
CA ALA A 480 11.95 -17.66 8.87
C ALA A 480 12.86 -16.69 8.13
N ALA A 481 13.65 -17.16 7.15
CA ALA A 481 14.45 -16.28 6.31
C ALA A 481 13.59 -15.28 5.54
N GLY A 482 12.50 -15.74 4.91
CA GLY A 482 11.55 -14.89 4.19
C GLY A 482 10.93 -13.81 5.09
N TYR A 483 10.34 -14.19 6.23
CA TYR A 483 9.73 -13.24 7.16
C TYR A 483 10.75 -12.27 7.77
N CYS A 484 11.98 -12.72 8.07
CA CYS A 484 13.04 -11.85 8.57
C CYS A 484 13.36 -10.73 7.58
N VAL A 485 13.57 -11.06 6.30
CA VAL A 485 13.84 -10.06 5.26
C VAL A 485 12.62 -9.17 5.02
N ALA A 486 11.43 -9.76 4.85
CA ALA A 486 10.21 -9.02 4.55
C ALA A 486 9.86 -8.01 5.65
N THR A 487 9.90 -8.43 6.91
CA THR A 487 9.58 -7.55 8.05
C THR A 487 10.65 -6.48 8.27
N HIS A 488 11.92 -6.77 7.95
CA HIS A 488 12.99 -5.77 7.98
C HIS A 488 12.79 -4.69 6.90
N VAL A 489 12.58 -5.10 5.64
CA VAL A 489 12.38 -4.18 4.50
C VAL A 489 11.15 -3.30 4.70
N LEU A 490 10.05 -3.85 5.23
CA LEU A 490 8.83 -3.08 5.49
C LEU A 490 8.84 -2.31 6.82
N GLY A 491 9.87 -2.49 7.67
CA GLY A 491 9.96 -1.82 8.97
C GLY A 491 8.87 -2.26 9.97
N ILE A 492 8.44 -3.52 9.93
CA ILE A 492 7.41 -4.06 10.82
C ILE A 492 8.02 -4.38 12.20
N GLY A 493 7.70 -3.55 13.20
CA GLY A 493 8.35 -3.56 14.51
C GLY A 493 7.71 -4.43 15.60
N ASP A 494 6.38 -4.63 15.57
CA ASP A 494 5.64 -5.26 16.68
C ASP A 494 5.69 -6.80 16.68
N ARG A 495 6.91 -7.35 16.77
CA ARG A 495 7.21 -8.79 16.61
C ARG A 495 7.45 -9.50 17.95
N HIS A 496 6.54 -9.32 18.90
CA HIS A 496 6.59 -10.08 20.17
C HIS A 496 6.08 -11.52 20.00
N ASN A 497 6.34 -12.37 21.00
CA ASN A 497 6.08 -13.81 20.93
C ASN A 497 4.59 -14.22 20.79
N ASP A 498 3.65 -13.29 20.97
CA ASP A 498 2.22 -13.57 20.73
C ASP A 498 1.79 -13.24 19.28
N ASN A 499 2.62 -12.50 18.53
CA ASN A 499 2.35 -12.11 17.13
C ASN A 499 3.10 -12.96 16.11
N ILE A 500 3.97 -13.87 16.56
CA ILE A 500 4.66 -14.84 15.70
C ILE A 500 4.04 -16.20 15.98
N MET A 501 3.64 -16.89 14.91
CA MET A 501 3.06 -18.23 14.97
C MET A 501 4.01 -19.24 14.33
N VAL A 502 3.79 -20.52 14.62
CA VAL A 502 4.48 -21.65 13.98
C VAL A 502 3.45 -22.76 13.76
N CYS A 503 3.42 -23.33 12.56
CA CYS A 503 2.56 -24.45 12.22
C CYS A 503 3.15 -25.80 12.64
N ARG A 504 2.30 -26.73 13.10
CA ARG A 504 2.72 -28.07 13.59
C ARG A 504 3.22 -29.02 12.50
N ALA A 505 2.62 -29.00 11.31
CA ALA A 505 2.84 -30.02 10.28
C ALA A 505 3.33 -29.43 8.95
N SER A 506 4.29 -30.11 8.33
CA SER A 506 4.87 -29.78 7.01
C SER A 506 3.93 -30.07 5.82
N ASN A 507 2.87 -30.88 6.01
CA ASN A 507 2.03 -31.38 4.90
C ASN A 507 0.85 -30.47 4.51
N HIS A 508 0.46 -29.51 5.35
CA HIS A 508 -0.70 -28.63 5.08
C HIS A 508 -0.38 -27.12 5.19
N CYS A 509 0.87 -26.75 5.51
CA CYS A 509 1.24 -25.38 5.84
C CYS A 509 2.45 -24.94 5.00
N ARG A 510 2.41 -23.72 4.45
CA ARG A 510 3.50 -23.10 3.68
C ARG A 510 4.44 -22.25 4.55
N GLY A 511 4.63 -22.55 5.84
CA GLY A 511 5.64 -21.85 6.68
C GLY A 511 5.13 -21.34 8.02
N VAL A 512 6.09 -20.78 8.78
CA VAL A 512 5.96 -20.11 10.11
C VAL A 512 4.91 -19.01 10.09
#